data_AF-A0A7Y4W0H6-F1
#
_entry.id   AF-A0A7Y4W0H6-F1
#
_cell.length_a   1.000
_cell.length_b   1.000
_cell.length_c   1.000
_cell.angle_alpha   90.00
_cell.angle_beta   90.00
_cell.angle_gamma   90.00
#
_symmetry.space_group_name_H-M   'P 1'
#
loop_
_entity.id
_entity.type
_entity.pdbx_description
1 polymer ?
#
loop_
_entity_poly.entity_id
_entity_poly.type
_entity_poly.pdbx_seq_one_letter_code
_entity_poly.pdbx_strand_id
1 'polypeptide(L)'
;MDGGMVPIVEADAGQKDRRKGKTLLWKEAKLCLAHEAGSKALSYGGTLQGDVEEAGKQLFGCARSAGFGKASRVHAVGDGAEWIALQVDERFGTQGRYLVDFYHVCDYLSAAATVIHSDVEAANAWFSQQKAALKAG
;
A
#
# COMPACT_ATOMS: atom_id res chain seq x y z
N MET A 1 -0.02 -3.50 3.24
CA MET A 1 -0.67 -3.62 1.91
C MET A 1 -0.32 -2.37 1.16
N ASP A 2 -0.05 -2.48 -0.13
CA ASP A 2 0.44 -1.37 -0.93
C ASP A 2 0.01 -1.54 -2.39
N GLY A 3 -0.01 -0.43 -3.14
CA GLY A 3 -0.38 -0.35 -4.55
C GLY A 3 0.76 0.24 -5.38
N GLY A 4 1.03 -0.34 -6.55
CA GLY A 4 2.06 0.17 -7.46
C GLY A 4 1.63 0.10 -8.91
N MET A 5 1.83 1.17 -9.67
CA MET A 5 1.54 1.17 -11.10
C MET A 5 2.53 0.28 -11.86
N VAL A 6 2.03 -0.74 -12.54
CA VAL A 6 2.81 -1.58 -13.45
C VAL A 6 2.42 -1.32 -14.90
N PRO A 7 3.40 -1.29 -15.83
CA PRO A 7 3.12 -1.09 -17.23
C PRO A 7 2.55 -2.37 -17.86
N ILE A 8 1.47 -2.22 -18.62
CA ILE A 8 0.89 -3.27 -19.47
C ILE A 8 1.07 -2.82 -20.91
N VAL A 9 1.68 -3.68 -21.72
CA VAL A 9 1.91 -3.40 -23.14
C VAL A 9 0.98 -4.27 -23.97
N GLU A 10 0.04 -3.64 -24.65
CA GLU A 10 -0.85 -4.31 -25.60
C GLU A 10 -0.26 -4.20 -27.00
N ALA A 11 -0.16 -5.34 -27.69
CA ALA A 11 0.28 -5.38 -29.07
C ALA A 11 -0.92 -5.26 -30.01
N ASP A 12 -0.80 -4.41 -31.05
CA ASP A 12 -1.79 -4.37 -32.12
C ASP A 12 -1.72 -5.65 -32.96
N ALA A 13 -2.77 -6.46 -32.86
CA ALA A 13 -2.90 -7.73 -33.58
C ALA A 13 -3.00 -7.55 -35.10
N GLY A 14 -3.35 -6.34 -35.59
CA GLY A 14 -3.38 -5.98 -37.00
C GLY A 14 -2.01 -5.67 -37.60
N GLN A 15 -0.96 -5.50 -36.79
CA GLN A 15 0.39 -5.19 -37.28
C GLN A 15 1.16 -6.44 -37.70
N LYS A 16 1.71 -6.40 -38.92
CA LYS A 16 2.63 -7.45 -39.42
C LYS A 16 3.98 -7.44 -38.68
N ASP A 17 4.48 -6.27 -38.31
CA ASP A 17 5.65 -6.12 -37.43
C ASP A 17 5.22 -5.94 -35.97
N ARG A 18 5.36 -6.99 -35.16
CA ARG A 18 4.95 -7.03 -33.74
C ARG A 18 5.71 -6.06 -32.82
N ARG A 19 6.72 -5.36 -33.33
CA ARG A 19 7.43 -4.30 -32.61
C ARG A 19 6.73 -2.94 -32.72
N LYS A 20 5.88 -2.74 -33.73
CA LYS A 20 5.15 -1.49 -34.00
C LYS A 20 3.71 -1.57 -33.47
N GLY A 21 3.06 -0.41 -33.32
CA GLY A 21 1.65 -0.30 -32.93
C GLY A 21 1.35 -0.80 -31.51
N LYS A 22 2.28 -0.63 -30.56
CA LYS A 22 2.04 -1.01 -29.16
C LYS A 22 1.36 0.13 -28.40
N THR A 23 0.40 -0.21 -27.55
CA THR A 23 -0.20 0.72 -26.60
C THR A 23 0.35 0.43 -25.20
N LEU A 24 0.85 1.48 -24.54
CA LEU A 24 1.26 1.42 -23.14
C LEU A 24 0.09 1.83 -22.27
N LEU A 25 -0.32 0.92 -21.39
CA LEU A 25 -1.31 1.13 -20.35
C LEU A 25 -0.63 1.01 -18.99
N TRP A 26 -1.23 1.62 -17.98
CA TRP A 26 -0.77 1.50 -16.60
C TRP A 26 -1.91 0.94 -15.76
N LYS A 27 -1.61 -0.09 -14.97
CA LYS A 27 -2.56 -0.68 -14.04
C LYS A 27 -1.90 -0.84 -12.69
N GLU A 28 -2.67 -0.57 -11.64
CA GLU A 28 -2.19 -0.72 -10.28
C GLU A 28 -2.18 -2.19 -9.86
N ALA A 29 -0.99 -2.72 -9.57
CA ALA A 29 -0.82 -3.97 -8.86
C ALA A 29 -1.02 -3.74 -7.36
N LYS A 30 -1.95 -4.47 -6.75
CA LYS A 30 -2.26 -4.41 -5.32
C LYS A 30 -1.58 -5.60 -4.65
N LEU A 31 -0.66 -5.35 -3.74
CA LEU A 31 0.14 -6.38 -3.09
C LEU A 31 -0.12 -6.42 -1.59
N CYS A 32 -0.20 -7.62 -1.03
CA CYS A 32 -0.35 -7.82 0.40
C CYS A 32 0.64 -8.85 0.92
N LEU A 33 0.99 -8.69 2.19
CA LEU A 33 1.84 -9.60 2.93
C LEU A 33 1.32 -9.70 4.35
N ALA A 34 1.34 -10.90 4.91
CA ALA A 34 1.06 -11.15 6.32
C ALA A 34 2.07 -12.15 6.90
N HIS A 35 2.37 -11.97 8.18
CA HIS A 35 3.21 -12.88 8.96
C HIS A 35 2.86 -12.76 10.44
N GLU A 36 3.19 -13.79 11.21
CA GLU A 36 3.14 -13.73 12.66
C GLU A 36 4.24 -12.80 13.20
N ALA A 37 3.97 -12.11 14.31
CA ALA A 37 4.96 -11.27 14.98
C ALA A 37 6.21 -12.09 15.37
N GLY A 38 7.38 -11.62 14.96
CA GLY A 38 8.66 -12.30 15.19
C GLY A 38 8.99 -13.43 14.19
N SER A 39 8.05 -13.81 13.32
CA SER A 39 8.29 -14.79 12.26
C SER A 39 8.94 -14.16 11.02
N LYS A 40 9.81 -14.93 10.36
CA LYS A 40 10.36 -14.63 9.03
C LYS A 40 9.65 -15.37 7.90
N ALA A 41 8.66 -16.21 8.23
CA ALA A 41 7.83 -16.89 7.25
C ALA A 41 6.74 -15.91 6.77
N LEU A 42 6.80 -15.56 5.50
CA LEU A 42 5.97 -14.50 4.91
C LEU A 42 4.93 -15.14 3.98
N SER A 43 3.66 -14.76 4.15
CA SER A 43 2.59 -15.11 3.20
C SER A 43 2.32 -13.91 2.31
N TYR A 44 2.51 -14.08 1.01
CA TYR A 44 2.29 -13.04 0.00
C TYR A 44 1.03 -13.31 -0.80
N GLY A 45 0.41 -12.23 -1.25
CA GLY A 45 -0.74 -12.26 -2.15
C GLY A 45 -0.83 -10.95 -2.90
N GLY A 46 -1.75 -10.90 -3.85
CA GLY A 46 -1.99 -9.68 -4.60
C GLY A 46 -2.79 -9.93 -5.86
N THR A 47 -3.14 -8.83 -6.50
CA THR A 47 -3.91 -8.86 -7.74
C THR A 47 -3.51 -7.70 -8.63
N LEU A 48 -3.41 -7.96 -9.93
CA LEU A 48 -3.21 -6.93 -10.95
C LEU A 48 -4.52 -6.55 -11.63
N GLN A 49 -5.40 -7.53 -11.86
CA GLN A 49 -6.65 -7.28 -12.57
C GLN A 49 -7.87 -7.20 -11.66
N GLY A 50 -7.76 -7.69 -10.43
CA GLY A 50 -8.81 -7.61 -9.43
C GLY A 50 -8.96 -6.21 -8.87
N ASP A 51 -10.15 -5.98 -8.31
CA ASP A 51 -10.50 -4.75 -7.62
C ASP A 51 -9.97 -4.73 -6.17
N VAL A 52 -10.41 -3.74 -5.41
CA VAL A 52 -10.06 -3.58 -4.00
C VAL A 52 -10.61 -4.72 -3.13
N GLU A 53 -11.75 -5.30 -3.51
CA GLU A 53 -12.38 -6.41 -2.78
C GLU A 53 -11.53 -7.68 -2.91
N GLU A 54 -11.10 -8.02 -4.13
CA GLU A 54 -10.19 -9.14 -4.38
C GLU A 54 -8.87 -8.93 -3.63
N ALA A 55 -8.34 -7.71 -3.63
CA ALA A 55 -7.12 -7.40 -2.89
C ALA A 55 -7.28 -7.63 -1.37
N GLY A 56 -8.44 -7.26 -0.80
CA GLY A 56 -8.74 -7.56 0.60
C GLY A 56 -8.94 -9.06 0.88
N LYS A 57 -9.53 -9.83 -0.05
CA LYS A 57 -9.61 -11.29 0.06
C LYS A 57 -8.22 -11.93 0.08
N GLN A 58 -7.32 -11.49 -0.80
CA GLN A 58 -5.92 -11.92 -0.82
C GLN A 58 -5.23 -11.61 0.51
N LEU A 59 -5.43 -10.40 1.07
CA LEU A 59 -4.88 -10.01 2.37
C LEU A 59 -5.38 -10.92 3.51
N PHE A 60 -6.69 -11.20 3.56
CA PHE A 60 -7.26 -12.10 4.56
C PHE A 60 -6.76 -13.54 4.41
N GLY A 61 -6.64 -14.02 3.17
CA GLY A 61 -6.03 -15.31 2.85
C GLY A 61 -4.59 -15.39 3.35
N CYS A 62 -3.78 -14.35 3.12
CA CYS A 62 -2.42 -14.29 3.63
C CYS A 62 -2.37 -14.33 5.16
N ALA A 63 -3.22 -13.55 5.83
CA ALA A 63 -3.29 -13.55 7.29
C ALA A 63 -3.64 -14.93 7.84
N ARG A 64 -4.61 -15.64 7.23
CA ARG A 64 -4.97 -17.01 7.61
C ARG A 64 -3.82 -17.99 7.39
N SER A 65 -3.13 -17.91 6.26
CA SER A 65 -1.94 -18.72 6.00
C SER A 65 -0.81 -18.45 6.99
N ALA A 66 -0.73 -17.22 7.51
CA ALA A 66 0.20 -16.83 8.56
C ALA A 66 -0.27 -17.17 10.00
N GLY A 67 -1.41 -17.87 10.15
CA GLY A 67 -1.91 -18.32 11.46
C GLY A 67 -2.97 -17.42 12.11
N PHE A 68 -3.56 -16.47 11.38
CA PHE A 68 -4.66 -15.66 11.90
C PHE A 68 -5.88 -16.51 12.27
N GLY A 69 -6.36 -16.34 13.51
CA GLY A 69 -7.54 -17.01 14.05
C GLY A 69 -8.28 -16.17 15.10
N LYS A 70 -9.19 -16.80 15.85
CA LYS A 70 -10.11 -16.12 16.80
C LYS A 70 -9.40 -15.34 17.92
N ALA A 71 -8.19 -15.75 18.31
CA ALA A 71 -7.42 -15.10 19.36
C ALA A 71 -6.37 -14.11 18.81
N SER A 72 -6.23 -14.01 17.49
CA SER A 72 -5.23 -13.15 16.85
C SER A 72 -5.71 -11.71 16.76
N ARG A 73 -4.77 -10.76 16.73
CA ARG A 73 -5.02 -9.39 16.31
C ARG A 73 -4.13 -9.09 15.12
N VAL A 74 -4.60 -8.25 14.21
CA VAL A 74 -3.87 -7.82 13.02
C VAL A 74 -3.55 -6.34 13.16
N HIS A 75 -2.27 -6.02 13.07
CA HIS A 75 -1.80 -4.66 12.83
C HIS A 75 -1.46 -4.57 11.35
N ALA A 76 -2.35 -3.96 10.58
CA ALA A 76 -2.14 -3.69 9.17
C ALA A 76 -1.45 -2.35 9.00
N VAL A 77 -0.48 -2.32 8.09
CA VAL A 77 0.23 -1.10 7.70
C VAL A 77 0.14 -0.94 6.18
N GLY A 78 -0.05 0.28 5.69
CA GLY A 78 -0.11 0.58 4.25
C GLY A 78 0.10 2.05 3.93
N ASP A 79 -0.02 2.37 2.64
CA ASP A 79 0.31 3.67 2.05
C ASP A 79 -0.58 4.83 2.52
N GLY A 80 -1.75 4.55 3.08
CA GLY A 80 -2.73 5.55 3.51
C GLY A 80 -3.93 5.69 2.57
N ALA A 81 -4.01 4.92 1.49
CA ALA A 81 -5.17 4.87 0.63
C ALA A 81 -6.40 4.39 1.43
N GLU A 82 -7.49 5.15 1.33
CA GLU A 82 -8.72 4.91 2.10
C GLU A 82 -9.27 3.49 1.88
N TRP A 83 -9.18 2.98 0.64
CA TRP A 83 -9.65 1.63 0.33
C TRP A 83 -8.90 0.54 1.09
N ILE A 84 -7.62 0.73 1.46
CA ILE A 84 -6.87 -0.23 2.28
C ILE A 84 -7.44 -0.25 3.70
N ALA A 85 -7.66 0.92 4.29
CA ALA A 85 -8.25 1.04 5.62
C ALA A 85 -9.63 0.37 5.67
N LEU A 86 -10.46 0.60 4.65
CA LEU A 86 -11.77 -0.04 4.50
C LEU A 86 -11.66 -1.56 4.36
N GLN A 87 -10.73 -2.08 3.56
CA GLN A 87 -10.53 -3.54 3.46
C GLN A 87 -9.99 -4.15 4.76
N VAL A 88 -9.17 -3.43 5.53
CA VAL A 88 -8.72 -3.91 6.85
C VAL A 88 -9.90 -3.99 7.81
N ASP A 89 -10.75 -2.97 7.86
CA ASP A 89 -11.96 -2.97 8.70
C ASP A 89 -12.94 -4.07 8.27
N GLU A 90 -13.22 -4.20 6.97
CA GLU A 90 -14.12 -5.21 6.43
C GLU A 90 -13.64 -6.65 6.71
N ARG A 91 -12.35 -6.92 6.57
CA ARG A 91 -11.79 -8.29 6.65
C ARG A 91 -11.45 -8.72 8.08
N PHE A 92 -11.07 -7.79 8.95
CA PHE A 92 -10.59 -8.10 10.30
C PHE A 92 -11.47 -7.53 11.42
N GLY A 93 -12.35 -6.57 11.11
CA GLY A 93 -13.23 -5.91 12.08
C GLY A 93 -12.50 -5.50 13.35
N THR A 94 -13.06 -5.85 14.51
CA THR A 94 -12.47 -5.53 15.82
C THR A 94 -11.11 -6.20 16.10
N GLN A 95 -10.72 -7.20 15.31
CA GLN A 95 -9.39 -7.82 15.41
C GLN A 95 -8.33 -7.06 14.61
N GLY A 96 -8.74 -6.14 13.72
CA GLY A 96 -7.85 -5.33 12.89
C GLY A 96 -7.60 -3.93 13.42
N ARG A 97 -6.40 -3.40 13.16
CA ARG A 97 -6.09 -1.98 13.23
C ARG A 97 -5.26 -1.60 12.03
N TYR A 98 -5.47 -0.39 11.52
CA TYR A 98 -4.72 0.16 10.40
C TYR A 98 -3.84 1.33 10.85
N LEU A 99 -2.61 1.36 10.35
CA LEU A 99 -1.67 2.46 10.52
C LEU A 99 -1.06 2.80 9.16
N VAL A 100 -0.90 4.08 8.85
CA VAL A 100 -0.14 4.49 7.67
C VAL A 100 1.35 4.27 7.95
N ASP A 101 2.09 3.64 7.03
CA ASP A 101 3.51 3.45 7.29
C ASP A 101 4.26 4.76 7.34
N PHE A 102 5.35 4.74 8.10
CA PHE A 102 6.15 5.92 8.41
C PHE A 102 6.69 6.63 7.15
N TYR A 103 7.01 5.89 6.10
CA TYR A 103 7.61 6.49 4.90
C TYR A 103 6.55 7.21 4.07
N HIS A 104 5.38 6.60 3.87
CA HIS A 104 4.26 7.29 3.22
C HIS A 104 3.76 8.49 4.04
N VAL A 105 3.70 8.40 5.36
CA VAL A 105 3.42 9.57 6.21
C VAL A 105 4.46 10.67 5.99
N CYS A 106 5.74 10.34 5.86
CA CYS A 106 6.78 11.32 5.56
C CYS A 106 6.55 12.00 4.19
N ASP A 107 6.13 11.26 3.17
CA ASP A 107 5.83 11.86 1.86
C ASP A 107 4.65 12.83 1.95
N TYR A 108 3.59 12.47 2.69
CA TYR A 108 2.47 13.38 2.95
C TYR A 108 2.87 14.62 3.73
N LEU A 109 3.70 14.46 4.78
CA LEU A 109 4.21 15.60 5.53
C LEU A 109 5.11 16.49 4.67
N SER A 110 5.96 15.92 3.84
CA SER A 110 6.81 16.68 2.92
C SER A 110 5.97 17.47 1.93
N ALA A 111 4.91 16.87 1.37
CA ALA A 111 3.99 17.57 0.49
C ALA A 111 3.27 18.71 1.23
N ALA A 112 2.74 18.45 2.43
CA ALA A 112 2.08 19.47 3.25
C ALA A 112 3.01 20.64 3.62
N ALA A 113 4.27 20.36 3.93
CA ALA A 113 5.27 21.36 4.30
C ALA A 113 5.41 22.45 3.22
N THR A 114 5.41 22.05 1.94
CA THR A 114 5.54 22.98 0.80
C THR A 114 4.31 23.87 0.59
N VAL A 115 3.16 23.46 1.11
CA VAL A 115 1.91 24.25 1.09
C VAL A 115 1.85 25.19 2.29
N ILE A 116 2.32 24.75 3.46
CA ILE A 116 2.31 25.54 4.71
C ILE A 116 3.35 26.66 4.66
N HIS A 117 4.54 26.38 4.14
CA HIS A 117 5.65 27.32 4.05
C HIS A 117 6.11 27.49 2.61
N SER A 118 6.09 28.73 2.11
CA SER A 118 6.64 29.09 0.80
C SER A 118 8.17 29.15 0.78
N ASP A 119 8.79 29.36 1.95
CA ASP A 119 10.23 29.28 2.13
C ASP A 119 10.69 27.84 2.35
N VAL A 120 11.71 27.42 1.61
CA VAL A 120 12.19 26.03 1.57
C VAL A 120 12.85 25.62 2.88
N GLU A 121 13.59 26.52 3.54
CA GLU A 121 14.24 26.21 4.81
C GLU A 121 13.21 26.04 5.92
N ALA A 122 12.21 26.92 6.00
CA ALA A 122 11.09 26.81 6.92
C ALA A 122 10.27 25.53 6.69
N ALA A 123 9.97 25.18 5.43
CA ALA A 123 9.28 23.94 5.08
C ALA A 123 10.07 22.70 5.57
N ASN A 124 11.38 22.68 5.32
CA ASN A 124 12.26 21.57 5.74
C ASN A 124 12.39 21.48 7.27
N ALA A 125 12.46 22.61 7.97
CA ALA A 125 12.50 22.65 9.43
C ALA A 125 11.20 22.09 10.03
N TRP A 126 10.05 22.51 9.50
CA TRP A 126 8.74 22.02 9.92
C TRP A 126 8.60 20.51 9.65
N PHE A 127 8.92 20.04 8.45
CA PHE A 127 8.90 18.62 8.11
C PHE A 127 9.79 17.80 9.07
N SER A 128 11.02 18.27 9.32
CA SER A 128 11.97 17.60 10.21
C SER A 128 11.44 17.50 11.64
N GLN A 129 10.77 18.55 12.13
CA GLN A 129 10.11 18.55 13.43
C GLN A 129 8.99 17.50 13.50
N GLN A 130 8.09 17.46 12.51
CA GLN A 130 6.99 16.47 12.49
C GLN A 130 7.52 15.04 12.38
N LYS A 131 8.52 14.81 11.53
CA LYS A 131 9.20 13.53 11.38
C LYS A 131 9.85 13.06 12.68
N ALA A 132 10.46 13.96 13.43
CA ALA A 132 11.05 13.65 14.74
C ALA A 132 9.96 13.30 15.77
N ALA A 133 8.86 14.05 15.82
CA ALA A 133 7.73 13.76 16.70
C ALA A 133 7.14 12.36 16.43
N LEU A 134 6.92 11.99 15.17
CA LEU A 134 6.42 10.65 14.81
C LEU A 134 7.33 9.51 15.26
N LYS A 135 8.64 9.71 15.29
CA LYS A 135 9.60 8.71 15.77
C LYS A 135 9.64 8.59 17.29
N ALA A 136 9.30 9.65 18.00
CA ALA A 136 9.31 9.68 19.46
C ALA A 136 8.11 8.94 20.07
N GLY A 137 7.02 8.80 19.32
CA GLY A 137 5.75 8.24 19.81
C GLY A 137 5.01 9.20 20.74
#